data_AF-A0AB35HQM8-F1
#
_entry.id   AF-A0AB35HQM8-F1
#
_cell.length_a   1.000
_cell.length_b   1.000
_cell.length_c   1.000
_cell.angle_alpha   90.00
_cell.angle_beta   90.00
_cell.angle_gamma   90.00
#
_symmetry.space_group_name_H-M   'P 1'
#
loop_
_entity.id
_entity.type
_entity.pdbx_description
1 polymer ?
#
loop_
_entity_poly.entity_id
_entity_poly.type
_entity_poly.pdbx_seq_one_letter_code
_entity_poly.pdbx_strand_id
1 'polypeptide(L)'
;MSKKPNVKLAGVMLAAILAIGICVVGYRLANNRQYQERVAYASSTATSQKGKMQELKKKLTGLYVGDEQELIKENVSQEDVRQISSEVHEINTTAEDFQIEENAVPEQVQELDQEKQELNEELADISDKLQVQEQTDNLFTEDVVSWQSFEDEMIIKEKLKKEAVSDINETLSFFDEGAWVDLVKDYTASASEQLDERNEIQNQLNEYEEEPESFTYENNLSLEEQINQISSDDIRSSLEDRLDAIAEEAEISTETPASTEEEYAPESEEPAYTEEIPEYSEAPTIETEKNIYQ
;
A
#
# COMPACT_ATOMS: atom_id res chain seq x y z
N MET A 1 97.21 35.08 22.98
CA MET A 1 96.05 34.23 22.58
C MET A 1 95.14 35.06 21.69
N SER A 2 94.94 34.68 20.42
CA SER A 2 93.78 35.13 19.65
C SER A 2 93.46 34.08 18.58
N LYS A 3 92.22 33.59 18.59
CA LYS A 3 91.70 32.42 17.88
C LYS A 3 91.51 32.73 16.38
N LYS A 4 91.91 31.81 15.50
CA LYS A 4 91.46 31.77 14.09
C LYS A 4 89.98 31.36 14.05
N PRO A 5 89.08 32.11 13.40
CA PRO A 5 87.73 31.63 13.15
C PRO A 5 87.72 30.75 11.88
N ASN A 6 86.99 29.64 11.98
CA ASN A 6 86.96 28.53 11.03
C ASN A 6 86.23 28.90 9.73
N VAL A 7 86.98 29.21 8.66
CA VAL A 7 86.47 29.47 7.30
C VAL A 7 85.72 28.26 6.70
N LYS A 8 85.87 27.06 7.28
CA LYS A 8 85.14 25.85 6.87
C LYS A 8 83.65 25.86 7.28
N LEU A 9 83.24 26.66 8.27
CA LEU A 9 81.85 26.68 8.76
C LEU A 9 80.92 27.55 7.89
N ALA A 10 81.46 28.59 7.25
CA ALA A 10 80.68 29.53 6.42
C ALA A 10 80.27 28.94 5.06
N GLY A 11 81.14 28.13 4.43
CA GLY A 11 80.81 27.46 3.17
C GLY A 11 79.75 26.35 3.31
N VAL A 12 79.69 25.69 4.48
CA VAL A 12 78.72 24.62 4.76
C VAL A 12 77.31 25.20 5.02
N MET A 13 77.19 26.37 5.65
CA MET A 13 75.89 27.02 5.87
C MET A 13 75.25 27.57 4.57
N LEU A 14 76.05 28.04 3.61
CA LEU A 14 75.54 28.55 2.33
C LEU A 14 75.06 27.43 1.40
N ALA A 15 75.72 26.27 1.42
CA ALA A 15 75.27 25.06 0.72
C ALA A 15 74.01 24.44 1.35
N ALA A 16 73.87 24.49 2.68
CA ALA A 16 72.71 23.98 3.39
C ALA A 16 71.42 24.76 3.08
N ILE A 17 71.50 26.10 2.97
CA ILE A 17 70.33 26.94 2.63
C ILE A 17 69.88 26.75 1.18
N LEU A 18 70.82 26.57 0.23
CA LEU A 18 70.51 26.29 -1.17
C LEU A 18 69.87 24.90 -1.36
N ALA A 19 70.32 23.89 -0.62
CA ALA A 19 69.71 22.56 -0.64
C ALA A 19 68.28 22.56 -0.08
N ILE A 20 68.02 23.29 1.02
CA ILE A 20 66.66 23.43 1.57
C ILE A 20 65.72 24.13 0.56
N GLY A 21 66.21 25.17 -0.12
CA GLY A 21 65.43 25.86 -1.16
C GLY A 21 65.05 24.95 -2.34
N ILE A 22 65.98 24.13 -2.83
CA ILE A 22 65.73 23.15 -3.90
C ILE A 22 64.78 22.05 -3.43
N CYS A 23 64.88 21.60 -2.18
CA CYS A 23 63.96 20.62 -1.60
C CYS A 23 62.54 21.18 -1.44
N VAL A 24 62.37 22.44 -1.01
CA VAL A 24 61.04 23.06 -0.85
C VAL A 24 60.38 23.34 -2.21
N VAL A 25 61.14 23.84 -3.19
CA VAL A 25 60.63 24.06 -4.55
C VAL A 25 60.36 22.72 -5.24
N GLY A 26 61.26 21.75 -5.10
CA GLY A 26 61.07 20.38 -5.60
C GLY A 26 59.85 19.70 -4.97
N TYR A 27 59.63 19.88 -3.67
CA TYR A 27 58.45 19.39 -2.96
C TYR A 27 57.17 20.05 -3.50
N ARG A 28 57.13 21.38 -3.68
CA ARG A 28 55.98 22.07 -4.28
C ARG A 28 55.73 21.65 -5.74
N LEU A 29 56.77 21.52 -6.54
CA LEU A 29 56.65 21.13 -7.95
C LEU A 29 56.18 19.68 -8.09
N ALA A 30 56.71 18.77 -7.26
CA ALA A 30 56.30 17.38 -7.19
C ALA A 30 54.86 17.24 -6.68
N ASN A 31 54.49 18.00 -5.64
CA ASN A 31 53.12 18.02 -5.11
C ASN A 31 52.12 18.55 -6.14
N ASN A 32 52.47 19.62 -6.88
CA ASN A 32 51.64 20.12 -7.97
C ASN A 32 51.47 19.10 -9.10
N ARG A 33 52.52 18.35 -9.44
CA ARG A 33 52.44 17.31 -10.46
C ARG A 33 51.56 16.14 -10.02
N GLN A 34 51.75 15.65 -8.80
CA GLN A 34 50.90 14.59 -8.22
C GLN A 34 49.44 15.02 -8.14
N TYR A 35 49.19 16.28 -7.80
CA TYR A 35 47.84 16.85 -7.77
C TYR A 35 47.21 16.88 -9.16
N GLN A 36 47.92 17.37 -10.18
CA GLN A 36 47.44 17.36 -11.56
C GLN A 36 47.22 15.93 -12.10
N GLU A 37 48.04 14.96 -11.67
CA GLU A 37 47.84 13.55 -11.98
C GLU A 37 46.55 12.99 -11.34
N ARG A 38 46.17 13.44 -10.13
CA ARG A 38 44.88 13.08 -9.51
C ARG A 38 43.68 13.67 -10.24
N VAL A 39 43.77 14.92 -10.67
CA VAL A 39 42.72 15.57 -11.48
C VAL A 39 42.54 14.84 -12.82
N ALA A 40 43.64 14.48 -13.49
CA ALA A 40 43.59 13.69 -14.72
C ALA A 40 43.05 12.28 -14.48
N TYR A 41 43.44 11.64 -13.37
CA TYR A 41 42.91 10.34 -12.95
C TYR A 41 41.40 10.40 -12.72
N ALA A 42 40.90 11.43 -12.04
CA ALA A 42 39.48 11.65 -11.79
C ALA A 42 38.68 11.73 -13.11
N SER A 43 39.13 12.58 -14.05
CA SER A 43 38.51 12.71 -15.37
C SER A 43 38.49 11.38 -16.15
N SER A 44 39.62 10.65 -16.13
CA SER A 44 39.70 9.34 -16.79
C SER A 44 38.82 8.27 -16.14
N THR A 45 38.71 8.30 -14.81
CA THR A 45 37.88 7.38 -14.03
C THR A 45 36.41 7.63 -14.35
N ALA A 46 35.96 8.89 -14.30
CA ALA A 46 34.59 9.25 -14.64
C ALA A 46 34.23 8.83 -16.08
N THR A 47 35.12 9.07 -17.03
CA THR A 47 34.94 8.62 -18.42
C THR A 47 34.78 7.10 -18.52
N SER A 48 35.58 6.34 -17.76
CA SER A 48 35.49 4.88 -17.73
C SER A 48 34.24 4.36 -17.01
N GLN A 49 33.74 5.10 -16.01
CA GLN A 49 32.56 4.75 -15.21
C GLN A 49 31.24 5.08 -15.92
N LYS A 50 31.26 5.95 -16.94
CA LYS A 50 30.06 6.27 -17.75
C LYS A 50 29.38 5.03 -18.32
N GLY A 51 30.15 4.01 -18.74
CA GLY A 51 29.58 2.75 -19.21
C GLY A 51 28.81 1.99 -18.11
N LYS A 52 29.35 1.96 -16.88
CA LYS A 52 28.68 1.36 -15.72
C LYS A 52 27.41 2.14 -15.35
N MET A 53 27.47 3.47 -15.38
CA MET A 53 26.30 4.32 -15.11
C MET A 53 25.15 4.02 -16.07
N GLN A 54 25.44 3.87 -17.36
CA GLN A 54 24.43 3.51 -18.37
C GLN A 54 23.86 2.10 -18.16
N GLU A 55 24.68 1.15 -17.71
CA GLU A 55 24.21 -0.18 -17.34
C GLU A 55 23.27 -0.14 -16.13
N LEU A 56 23.61 0.67 -15.10
CA LEU A 56 22.78 0.83 -13.92
C LEU A 56 21.45 1.51 -14.23
N LYS A 57 21.46 2.58 -15.04
CA LYS A 57 20.23 3.20 -15.56
C LYS A 57 19.36 2.18 -16.29
N LYS A 58 19.96 1.29 -17.09
CA LYS A 58 19.22 0.22 -17.76
C LYS A 58 18.66 -0.83 -16.78
N LYS A 59 19.40 -1.19 -15.73
CA LYS A 59 18.91 -2.10 -14.67
C LYS A 59 17.69 -1.50 -13.97
N LEU A 60 17.77 -0.23 -13.62
CA LEU A 60 16.70 0.55 -13.00
C LEU A 60 15.45 0.64 -13.89
N THR A 61 15.59 1.06 -15.16
CA THR A 61 14.46 1.04 -16.11
C THR A 61 13.88 -0.38 -16.25
N GLY A 62 14.72 -1.40 -16.08
CA GLY A 62 14.32 -2.80 -16.05
C GLY A 62 13.40 -3.18 -14.89
N LEU A 63 13.27 -2.35 -13.86
CA LEU A 63 12.34 -2.56 -12.72
C LEU A 63 10.91 -2.13 -13.05
N TYR A 64 10.71 -1.23 -14.01
CA TYR A 64 9.40 -0.70 -14.38
C TYR A 64 8.72 -1.49 -15.50
N VAL A 65 7.39 -1.43 -15.52
CA VAL A 65 6.56 -1.92 -16.61
C VAL A 65 6.54 -0.86 -17.72
N GLY A 66 7.09 -1.22 -18.88
CA GLY A 66 7.14 -0.31 -20.03
C GLY A 66 8.08 0.89 -19.83
N ASP A 67 7.91 1.90 -20.67
CA ASP A 67 8.78 3.08 -20.71
C ASP A 67 8.25 4.27 -19.89
N GLU A 68 7.02 4.19 -19.37
CA GLU A 68 6.34 5.28 -18.63
C GLU A 68 6.82 5.40 -17.18
N GLN A 69 7.58 4.41 -16.67
CA GLN A 69 8.23 4.42 -15.34
C GLN A 69 7.28 4.70 -14.15
N GLU A 70 5.99 4.39 -14.29
CA GLU A 70 5.02 4.58 -13.22
C GLU A 70 4.83 3.30 -12.39
N LEU A 71 4.63 2.16 -13.07
CA LEU A 71 4.31 0.87 -12.45
C LEU A 71 5.54 -0.02 -12.32
N ILE A 72 5.69 -0.65 -11.16
CA ILE A 72 6.80 -1.57 -10.85
C ILE A 72 6.42 -2.99 -11.28
N LYS A 73 7.38 -3.77 -11.80
CA LYS A 73 7.15 -5.18 -12.14
C LYS A 73 6.92 -6.03 -10.88
N GLU A 74 6.06 -7.04 -11.00
CA GLU A 74 5.60 -7.92 -9.91
C GLU A 74 6.72 -8.60 -9.10
N ASN A 75 7.85 -8.92 -9.73
CA ASN A 75 8.94 -9.65 -9.09
C ASN A 75 10.07 -8.75 -8.57
N VAL A 76 9.86 -7.44 -8.55
CA VAL A 76 10.85 -6.49 -8.02
C VAL A 76 10.69 -6.41 -6.51
N SER A 77 11.80 -6.56 -5.81
CA SER A 77 11.87 -6.53 -4.36
C SER A 77 12.75 -5.38 -3.86
N GLN A 78 12.63 -5.08 -2.57
CA GLN A 78 13.54 -4.17 -1.88
C GLN A 78 15.01 -4.61 -1.99
N GLU A 79 15.28 -5.91 -2.16
CA GLU A 79 16.65 -6.40 -2.35
C GLU A 79 17.21 -6.05 -3.73
N ASP A 80 16.39 -6.08 -4.78
CA ASP A 80 16.82 -5.67 -6.13
C ASP A 80 17.22 -4.19 -6.15
N VAL A 81 16.44 -3.34 -5.47
CA VAL A 81 16.73 -1.90 -5.31
C VAL A 81 18.03 -1.71 -4.52
N ARG A 82 18.22 -2.43 -3.40
CA ARG A 82 19.45 -2.37 -2.59
C ARG A 82 20.68 -2.80 -3.37
N GLN A 83 20.56 -3.84 -4.19
CA GLN A 83 21.66 -4.32 -5.01
C GLN A 83 22.11 -3.23 -6.01
N ILE A 84 21.16 -2.60 -6.71
CA ILE A 84 21.49 -1.51 -7.64
C ILE A 84 22.06 -0.32 -6.86
N SER A 85 21.44 0.08 -5.75
CA SER A 85 21.93 1.17 -4.90
C SER A 85 23.38 0.95 -4.42
N SER A 86 23.74 -0.28 -4.04
CA SER A 86 25.12 -0.62 -3.69
C SER A 86 26.07 -0.43 -4.86
N GLU A 87 25.70 -0.86 -6.07
CA GLU A 87 26.51 -0.67 -7.28
C GLU A 87 26.64 0.82 -7.65
N VAL A 88 25.60 1.63 -7.42
CA VAL A 88 25.65 3.09 -7.60
C VAL A 88 26.61 3.72 -6.60
N HIS A 89 26.60 3.27 -5.34
CA HIS A 89 27.48 3.79 -4.29
C HIS A 89 28.97 3.60 -4.62
N GLU A 90 29.33 2.52 -5.33
CA GLU A 90 30.70 2.24 -5.78
C GLU A 90 31.24 3.21 -6.87
N ILE A 91 30.40 4.07 -7.44
CA ILE A 91 30.82 5.07 -8.42
C ILE A 91 31.47 6.25 -7.70
N ASN A 92 32.70 6.61 -8.08
CA ASN A 92 33.43 7.72 -7.47
C ASN A 92 33.08 9.01 -8.19
N THR A 93 32.53 9.97 -7.47
CA THR A 93 32.00 11.21 -8.07
C THR A 93 32.36 12.48 -7.31
N THR A 94 33.01 12.35 -6.15
CA THR A 94 33.30 13.50 -5.28
C THR A 94 34.76 13.92 -5.31
N ALA A 95 35.04 15.16 -4.92
CA ALA A 95 36.42 15.64 -4.76
C ALA A 95 37.20 14.81 -3.73
N GLU A 96 36.52 14.32 -2.69
CA GLU A 96 37.09 13.47 -1.65
C GLU A 96 37.53 12.11 -2.20
N ASP A 97 36.71 11.47 -3.03
CA ASP A 97 37.03 10.18 -3.68
C ASP A 97 38.35 10.24 -4.45
N PHE A 98 38.64 11.40 -5.05
CA PHE A 98 39.85 11.64 -5.84
C PHE A 98 40.94 12.39 -5.08
N GLN A 99 40.69 12.80 -3.84
CA GLN A 99 41.58 13.61 -3.01
C GLN A 99 42.08 14.88 -3.74
N ILE A 100 41.15 15.62 -4.32
CA ILE A 100 41.33 16.91 -4.98
C ILE A 100 40.48 18.00 -4.32
N GLU A 101 40.72 19.27 -4.63
CA GLU A 101 39.86 20.38 -4.20
C GLU A 101 38.59 20.45 -5.08
N GLU A 102 37.47 20.88 -4.50
CA GLU A 102 36.17 21.03 -5.18
C GLU A 102 36.25 21.87 -6.46
N ASN A 103 37.02 22.96 -6.43
CA ASN A 103 37.22 23.84 -7.59
C ASN A 103 38.04 23.21 -8.73
N ALA A 104 38.64 22.04 -8.49
CA ALA A 104 39.48 21.30 -9.43
C ALA A 104 38.80 20.01 -9.93
N VAL A 105 37.56 19.75 -9.50
CA VAL A 105 36.76 18.62 -9.96
C VAL A 105 36.48 18.78 -11.47
N PRO A 106 36.90 17.82 -12.31
CA PRO A 106 36.66 17.86 -13.75
C PRO A 106 35.16 17.86 -14.07
N GLU A 107 34.78 18.49 -15.19
CA GLU A 107 33.40 18.52 -15.69
C GLU A 107 32.81 17.11 -15.85
N GLN A 108 33.59 16.13 -16.31
CA GLN A 108 33.12 14.73 -16.46
C GLN A 108 32.74 14.09 -15.11
N VAL A 109 33.39 14.49 -14.02
CA VAL A 109 33.07 14.01 -12.67
C VAL A 109 31.78 14.66 -12.19
N GLN A 110 31.56 15.96 -12.48
CA GLN A 110 30.33 16.67 -12.14
C GLN A 110 29.12 16.10 -12.90
N GLU A 111 29.26 15.83 -14.20
CA GLU A 111 28.22 15.16 -14.99
C GLU A 111 27.88 13.78 -14.40
N LEU A 112 28.90 12.98 -14.06
CA LEU A 112 28.69 11.66 -13.48
C LEU A 112 28.04 11.73 -12.09
N ASP A 113 28.36 12.75 -11.29
CA ASP A 113 27.73 13.01 -10.00
C ASP A 113 26.25 13.34 -10.14
N GLN A 114 25.89 14.18 -11.11
CA GLN A 114 24.48 14.48 -11.41
C GLN A 114 23.73 13.22 -11.84
N GLU A 115 24.29 12.42 -12.76
CA GLU A 115 23.69 11.15 -13.17
C GLU A 115 23.55 10.17 -11.98
N LYS A 116 24.48 10.21 -11.01
CA LYS A 116 24.44 9.39 -9.79
C LYS A 116 23.35 9.87 -8.83
N GLN A 117 23.15 11.18 -8.71
CA GLN A 117 22.10 11.77 -7.86
C GLN A 117 20.72 11.42 -8.42
N GLU A 118 20.47 11.67 -9.71
CA GLU A 118 19.21 11.30 -10.39
C GLU A 118 18.87 9.82 -10.19
N LEU A 119 19.86 8.94 -10.37
CA LEU A 119 19.68 7.50 -10.19
C LEU A 119 19.36 7.11 -8.74
N ASN A 120 19.96 7.78 -7.76
CA ASN A 120 19.64 7.53 -6.35
C ASN A 120 18.24 8.03 -5.97
N GLU A 121 17.80 9.16 -6.53
CA GLU A 121 16.45 9.68 -6.34
C GLU A 121 15.40 8.71 -6.90
N GLU A 122 15.62 8.17 -8.10
CA GLU A 122 14.71 7.19 -8.71
C GLU A 122 14.73 5.84 -7.97
N LEU A 123 15.88 5.39 -7.47
CA LEU A 123 15.93 4.21 -6.59
C LEU A 123 15.19 4.43 -5.26
N ALA A 124 15.25 5.64 -4.70
CA ALA A 124 14.51 5.99 -3.50
C ALA A 124 12.99 5.99 -3.77
N ASP A 125 12.55 6.57 -4.89
CA ASP A 125 11.15 6.52 -5.32
C ASP A 125 10.63 5.07 -5.42
N ILE A 126 11.37 4.18 -6.09
CA ILE A 126 10.99 2.75 -6.17
C ILE A 126 10.95 2.10 -4.78
N SER A 127 11.95 2.37 -3.94
CA SER A 127 12.01 1.85 -2.57
C SER A 127 10.77 2.28 -1.75
N ASP A 128 10.39 3.56 -1.85
CA ASP A 128 9.27 4.11 -1.11
C ASP A 128 7.94 3.56 -1.66
N LYS A 129 7.81 3.43 -2.98
CA LYS A 129 6.67 2.75 -3.62
C LYS A 129 6.52 1.30 -3.15
N LEU A 130 7.60 0.52 -3.15
CA LEU A 130 7.59 -0.86 -2.65
C LEU A 130 7.20 -0.94 -1.17
N GLN A 131 7.60 0.03 -0.36
CA GLN A 131 7.20 0.09 1.05
C GLN A 131 5.69 0.35 1.19
N VAL A 132 5.14 1.27 0.41
CA VAL A 132 3.69 1.53 0.40
C VAL A 132 2.90 0.32 -0.11
N GLN A 133 3.42 -0.39 -1.10
CA GLN A 133 2.84 -1.66 -1.57
C GLN A 133 2.81 -2.69 -0.45
N GLU A 134 3.92 -2.90 0.26
CA GLU A 134 3.97 -3.81 1.43
C GLU A 134 2.97 -3.38 2.53
N GLN A 135 2.83 -2.08 2.79
CA GLN A 135 1.84 -1.57 3.75
C GLN A 135 0.41 -1.85 3.29
N THR A 136 0.15 -1.72 2.00
CA THR A 136 -1.17 -1.95 1.40
C THR A 136 -1.52 -3.43 1.34
N ASP A 137 -0.57 -4.30 0.98
CA ASP A 137 -0.70 -5.76 1.08
C ASP A 137 -1.08 -6.16 2.51
N ASN A 138 -0.50 -5.48 3.50
CA ASN A 138 -0.80 -5.73 4.90
C ASN A 138 -2.22 -5.38 5.35
N LEU A 139 -3.03 -4.71 4.52
CA LEU A 139 -4.46 -4.51 4.77
C LEU A 139 -5.26 -5.80 4.56
N PHE A 140 -4.77 -6.70 3.70
CA PHE A 140 -5.51 -7.85 3.18
C PHE A 140 -4.99 -9.18 3.71
N THR A 141 -5.82 -10.22 3.59
CA THR A 141 -5.50 -11.58 4.04
C THR A 141 -4.46 -12.27 3.16
N GLU A 142 -4.38 -11.88 1.89
CA GLU A 142 -3.38 -12.30 0.91
C GLU A 142 -2.70 -11.07 0.31
N ASP A 143 -1.47 -11.24 -0.19
CA ASP A 143 -0.72 -10.16 -0.84
C ASP A 143 -1.33 -9.87 -2.23
N VAL A 144 -1.26 -8.61 -2.69
CA VAL A 144 -1.69 -8.25 -4.04
C VAL A 144 -0.81 -8.96 -5.07
N VAL A 145 -1.43 -9.74 -5.96
CA VAL A 145 -0.70 -10.56 -6.95
C VAL A 145 -0.08 -9.68 -8.03
N SER A 146 -0.84 -8.69 -8.53
CA SER A 146 -0.36 -7.78 -9.55
C SER A 146 -0.56 -6.31 -9.18
N TRP A 147 0.55 -5.62 -9.01
CA TRP A 147 0.60 -4.16 -8.87
C TRP A 147 0.54 -3.40 -10.22
N GLN A 148 -0.10 -4.01 -11.23
CA GLN A 148 -0.28 -3.42 -12.56
C GLN A 148 -1.75 -3.07 -12.86
N SER A 149 -2.68 -3.62 -12.08
CA SER A 149 -4.10 -3.36 -12.18
C SER A 149 -4.78 -3.61 -10.83
N PHE A 150 -5.92 -2.96 -10.61
CA PHE A 150 -6.72 -3.17 -9.41
C PHE A 150 -7.44 -4.53 -9.45
N GLU A 151 -7.40 -5.24 -8.33
CA GLU A 151 -8.09 -6.51 -8.09
C GLU A 151 -9.18 -6.31 -7.02
N ASP A 152 -10.44 -6.48 -7.41
CA ASP A 152 -11.61 -6.15 -6.55
C ASP A 152 -11.90 -7.23 -5.49
N GLU A 153 -11.27 -8.40 -5.58
CA GLU A 153 -11.57 -9.57 -4.73
C GLU A 153 -10.70 -9.63 -3.46
N MET A 154 -9.94 -8.58 -3.15
CA MET A 154 -9.06 -8.55 -1.98
C MET A 154 -9.86 -8.49 -0.67
N ILE A 155 -9.57 -9.41 0.26
CA ILE A 155 -10.31 -9.53 1.53
C ILE A 155 -9.50 -8.92 2.67
N ILE A 156 -10.07 -7.97 3.42
CA ILE A 156 -9.36 -7.32 4.55
C ILE A 156 -9.06 -8.28 5.71
N LYS A 157 -7.99 -8.00 6.46
CA LYS A 157 -7.70 -8.71 7.71
C LYS A 157 -8.78 -8.42 8.77
N GLU A 158 -9.16 -9.45 9.53
CA GLU A 158 -10.15 -9.36 10.62
C GLU A 158 -9.89 -8.17 11.56
N LYS A 159 -8.62 -7.98 11.96
CA LYS A 159 -8.18 -6.96 12.93
C LYS A 159 -7.67 -5.67 12.28
N LEU A 160 -7.99 -5.45 11.01
CA LEU A 160 -7.66 -4.21 10.33
C LEU A 160 -8.30 -3.01 11.05
N LYS A 161 -7.54 -1.91 11.16
CA LYS A 161 -7.98 -0.67 11.79
C LYS A 161 -7.99 0.49 10.80
N LYS A 162 -8.82 1.51 11.07
CA LYS A 162 -8.94 2.71 10.22
C LYS A 162 -7.63 3.47 10.11
N GLU A 163 -6.82 3.47 11.16
CA GLU A 163 -5.53 4.14 11.17
C GLU A 163 -4.57 3.58 10.11
N ALA A 164 -4.56 2.25 9.88
CA ALA A 164 -3.67 1.65 8.90
C ALA A 164 -3.97 2.14 7.47
N VAL A 165 -5.26 2.26 7.12
CA VAL A 165 -5.70 2.80 5.82
C VAL A 165 -5.38 4.29 5.73
N SER A 166 -5.61 5.04 6.82
CA SER A 166 -5.31 6.47 6.89
C SER A 166 -3.83 6.77 6.74
N ASP A 167 -2.96 6.00 7.38
CA ASP A 167 -1.50 6.19 7.35
C ASP A 167 -0.95 6.00 5.93
N ILE A 168 -1.48 5.03 5.18
CA ILE A 168 -1.14 4.83 3.76
C ILE A 168 -1.59 6.04 2.93
N ASN A 169 -2.84 6.48 3.10
CA ASN A 169 -3.37 7.63 2.36
C ASN A 169 -2.64 8.94 2.67
N GLU A 170 -2.19 9.15 3.91
CA GLU A 170 -1.33 10.27 4.26
C GLU A 170 0.03 10.15 3.57
N THR A 171 0.61 8.95 3.56
CA THR A 171 1.88 8.68 2.89
C THR A 171 1.79 8.95 1.38
N LEU A 172 0.67 8.62 0.74
CA LEU A 172 0.43 8.92 -0.69
C LEU A 172 0.46 10.42 -1.01
N SER A 173 0.24 11.30 -0.04
CA SER A 173 0.28 12.76 -0.26
C SER A 173 1.69 13.29 -0.59
N PHE A 174 2.73 12.48 -0.35
CA PHE A 174 4.11 12.81 -0.68
C PHE A 174 4.54 12.36 -2.08
N PHE A 175 3.70 11.62 -2.80
CA PHE A 175 3.96 11.14 -4.15
C PHE A 175 3.28 12.03 -5.19
N ASP A 176 3.89 12.12 -6.37
CA ASP A 176 3.25 12.75 -7.53
C ASP A 176 2.06 11.91 -8.01
N GLU A 177 1.01 12.58 -8.49
CA GLU A 177 -0.15 11.90 -9.09
C GLU A 177 0.26 11.07 -10.31
N GLY A 178 -0.34 9.89 -10.48
CA GLY A 178 -0.03 8.96 -11.56
C GLY A 178 -0.70 7.60 -11.35
N ALA A 179 -0.53 6.68 -12.31
CA ALA A 179 -1.22 5.39 -12.30
C ALA A 179 -0.92 4.55 -11.06
N TRP A 180 0.31 4.63 -10.54
CA TRP A 180 0.67 3.93 -9.31
C TRP A 180 -0.06 4.47 -8.08
N VAL A 181 -0.15 5.79 -7.93
CA VAL A 181 -0.89 6.42 -6.80
C VAL A 181 -2.37 6.09 -6.90
N ASP A 182 -2.95 6.16 -8.10
CA ASP A 182 -4.35 5.82 -8.33
C ASP A 182 -4.63 4.35 -7.99
N LEU A 183 -3.72 3.44 -8.38
CA LEU A 183 -3.84 2.03 -8.03
C LEU A 183 -3.82 1.79 -6.51
N VAL A 184 -2.90 2.43 -5.77
CA VAL A 184 -2.89 2.30 -4.30
C VAL A 184 -4.18 2.87 -3.71
N LYS A 185 -4.70 3.99 -4.22
CA LYS A 185 -5.98 4.56 -3.79
C LYS A 185 -7.16 3.63 -4.02
N ASP A 186 -7.19 2.91 -5.13
CA ASP A 186 -8.26 1.95 -5.41
C ASP A 186 -8.23 0.80 -4.37
N TYR A 187 -7.05 0.28 -4.04
CA TYR A 187 -6.88 -0.71 -2.98
C TYR A 187 -7.27 -0.16 -1.60
N THR A 188 -6.81 1.03 -1.23
CA THR A 188 -7.15 1.60 0.09
C THR A 188 -8.63 1.98 0.19
N ALA A 189 -9.27 2.36 -0.92
CA ALA A 189 -10.71 2.60 -0.98
C ALA A 189 -11.51 1.31 -0.77
N SER A 190 -11.16 0.22 -1.47
CA SER A 190 -11.79 -1.08 -1.26
C SER A 190 -11.64 -1.58 0.18
N ALA A 191 -10.42 -1.46 0.75
CA ALA A 191 -10.19 -1.80 2.15
C ALA A 191 -11.01 -0.92 3.11
N SER A 192 -11.15 0.39 2.81
CA SER A 192 -11.95 1.32 3.61
C SER A 192 -13.44 0.98 3.58
N GLU A 193 -13.97 0.61 2.42
CA GLU A 193 -15.38 0.24 2.26
C GLU A 193 -15.73 -1.00 3.09
N GLN A 194 -14.95 -2.08 2.94
CA GLN A 194 -15.12 -3.30 3.74
C GLN A 194 -14.97 -3.02 5.25
N LEU A 195 -14.04 -2.13 5.60
CA LEU A 195 -13.81 -1.73 6.98
C LEU A 195 -14.98 -0.92 7.55
N ASP A 196 -15.56 -0.01 6.77
CA ASP A 196 -16.72 0.76 7.18
C ASP A 196 -17.96 -0.11 7.33
N GLU A 197 -18.22 -1.03 6.40
CA GLU A 197 -19.31 -2.00 6.48
C GLU A 197 -19.20 -2.84 7.77
N ARG A 198 -18.02 -3.42 8.02
CA ARG A 198 -17.76 -4.17 9.26
C ARG A 198 -18.04 -3.34 10.51
N ASN A 199 -17.54 -2.10 10.55
CA ASN A 199 -17.67 -1.25 11.74
C ASN A 199 -19.11 -0.78 11.94
N GLU A 200 -19.87 -0.54 10.87
CA GLU A 200 -21.30 -0.21 10.93
C GLU A 200 -22.08 -1.35 11.61
N ILE A 201 -21.88 -2.59 11.14
CA ILE A 201 -22.50 -3.78 11.75
C ILE A 201 -22.06 -3.92 13.21
N GLN A 202 -20.77 -3.75 13.50
CA GLN A 202 -20.28 -3.82 14.88
C GLN A 202 -20.94 -2.77 15.79
N ASN A 203 -21.16 -1.56 15.29
CA ASN A 203 -21.84 -0.51 16.05
C ASN A 203 -23.30 -0.85 16.31
N GLN A 204 -24.03 -1.35 15.29
CA GLN A 204 -25.41 -1.81 15.44
C GLN A 204 -25.50 -2.94 16.47
N LEU A 205 -24.61 -3.94 16.41
CA LEU A 205 -24.53 -5.01 17.41
C LEU A 205 -24.25 -4.46 18.81
N ASN A 206 -23.31 -3.51 18.97
CA ASN A 206 -23.04 -2.88 20.27
C ASN A 206 -24.28 -2.17 20.83
N GLU A 207 -25.05 -1.46 20.00
CA GLU A 207 -26.28 -0.80 20.41
C GLU A 207 -27.31 -1.80 20.95
N TYR A 208 -27.46 -2.96 20.30
CA TYR A 208 -28.37 -4.01 20.76
C TYR A 208 -27.85 -4.80 21.97
N GLU A 209 -26.53 -4.94 22.14
CA GLU A 209 -25.93 -5.46 23.37
C GLU A 209 -26.20 -4.52 24.57
N GLU A 210 -26.20 -3.20 24.36
CA GLU A 210 -26.49 -2.22 25.40
C GLU A 210 -27.98 -2.09 25.72
N GLU A 211 -28.84 -2.19 24.69
CA GLU A 211 -30.30 -2.10 24.82
C GLU A 211 -31.04 -3.31 24.17
N PRO A 212 -30.96 -4.53 24.74
CA PRO A 212 -31.52 -5.74 24.13
C PRO A 212 -33.04 -5.67 23.88
N GLU A 213 -33.78 -4.93 24.71
CA GLU A 213 -35.23 -4.75 24.56
C GLU A 213 -35.63 -4.00 23.28
N SER A 214 -34.69 -3.29 22.64
CA SER A 214 -34.90 -2.59 21.37
C SER A 214 -34.71 -3.47 20.14
N PHE A 215 -34.15 -4.67 20.33
CA PHE A 215 -33.85 -5.61 19.26
C PHE A 215 -35.12 -6.35 18.82
N THR A 216 -35.38 -6.43 17.51
CA THR A 216 -36.58 -7.07 16.93
C THR A 216 -36.21 -8.08 15.87
N TYR A 217 -37.17 -8.93 15.50
CA TYR A 217 -36.98 -9.94 14.45
C TYR A 217 -36.59 -9.31 13.11
N GLU A 218 -37.16 -8.15 12.76
CA GLU A 218 -36.78 -7.41 11.56
C GLU A 218 -35.34 -6.89 11.62
N ASN A 219 -34.88 -6.42 12.79
CA ASN A 219 -33.49 -6.01 12.98
C ASN A 219 -32.54 -7.21 12.81
N ASN A 220 -32.92 -8.38 13.34
CA ASN A 220 -32.16 -9.62 13.17
C ASN A 220 -31.99 -9.99 11.70
N LEU A 221 -33.10 -10.06 10.94
CA LEU A 221 -33.04 -10.37 9.50
C LEU A 221 -32.20 -9.35 8.72
N SER A 222 -32.30 -8.07 9.07
CA SER A 222 -31.52 -7.02 8.42
C SER A 222 -30.02 -7.14 8.72
N LEU A 223 -29.65 -7.53 9.94
CA LEU A 223 -28.26 -7.77 10.31
C LEU A 223 -27.71 -9.06 9.68
N GLU A 224 -28.49 -10.14 9.63
CA GLU A 224 -28.12 -11.36 8.90
C GLU A 224 -27.84 -11.04 7.42
N GLU A 225 -28.68 -10.25 6.76
CA GLU A 225 -28.46 -9.87 5.36
C GLU A 225 -27.18 -9.06 5.17
N GLN A 226 -26.91 -8.08 6.05
CA GLN A 226 -25.67 -7.29 6.00
C GLN A 226 -24.44 -8.15 6.28
N ILE A 227 -24.48 -9.01 7.29
CA ILE A 227 -23.37 -9.90 7.64
C ILE A 227 -23.06 -10.86 6.47
N ASN A 228 -24.08 -11.37 5.79
CA ASN A 228 -23.90 -12.22 4.60
C ASN A 228 -23.21 -11.51 3.41
N GLN A 229 -23.20 -10.17 3.38
CA GLN A 229 -22.50 -9.38 2.35
C GLN A 229 -21.01 -9.20 2.65
N ILE A 230 -20.57 -9.37 3.90
CA ILE A 230 -19.17 -9.28 4.28
C ILE A 230 -18.35 -10.36 3.57
N SER A 231 -17.37 -9.97 2.76
CA SER A 231 -16.53 -10.90 1.98
C SER A 231 -15.68 -11.85 2.83
N SER A 232 -15.20 -11.39 3.99
CA SER A 232 -14.32 -12.19 4.87
C SER A 232 -15.13 -13.20 5.69
N ASP A 233 -14.86 -14.49 5.48
CA ASP A 233 -15.50 -15.58 6.24
C ASP A 233 -15.23 -15.47 7.76
N ASP A 234 -14.01 -15.09 8.16
CA ASP A 234 -13.64 -14.94 9.57
C ASP A 234 -14.40 -13.78 10.23
N ILE A 235 -14.50 -12.63 9.55
CA ILE A 235 -15.27 -11.48 10.05
C ILE A 235 -16.76 -11.85 10.09
N ARG A 236 -17.28 -12.48 9.04
CA ARG A 236 -18.67 -12.91 8.95
C ARG A 236 -19.04 -13.81 10.13
N SER A 237 -18.30 -14.89 10.34
CA SER A 237 -18.53 -15.83 11.44
C SER A 237 -18.48 -15.15 12.81
N SER A 238 -17.54 -14.22 13.02
CA SER A 238 -17.41 -13.46 14.27
C SER A 238 -18.62 -12.56 14.53
N LEU A 239 -19.20 -11.96 13.48
CA LEU A 239 -20.40 -11.13 13.58
C LEU A 239 -21.68 -11.97 13.75
N GLU A 240 -21.77 -13.12 13.07
CA GLU A 240 -22.87 -14.09 13.23
C GLU A 240 -22.94 -14.60 14.68
N ASP A 241 -21.82 -15.04 15.24
CA ASP A 241 -21.75 -15.50 16.63
C ASP A 241 -22.23 -14.43 17.63
N ARG A 242 -21.95 -13.15 17.36
CA ARG A 242 -22.43 -12.03 18.18
C ARG A 242 -23.92 -11.78 17.99
N LEU A 243 -24.41 -11.82 16.75
CA LEU A 243 -25.82 -11.64 16.44
C LEU A 243 -26.67 -12.73 17.14
N ASP A 244 -26.23 -13.99 17.06
CA ASP A 244 -26.90 -15.12 17.71
C ASP A 244 -26.99 -14.93 19.22
N ALA A 245 -25.92 -14.44 19.86
CA ALA A 245 -25.91 -14.17 21.30
C ALA A 245 -26.91 -13.06 21.69
N ILE A 246 -27.01 -12.00 20.90
CA ILE A 246 -27.98 -10.91 21.12
C ILE A 246 -29.41 -11.42 20.92
N ALA A 247 -29.65 -12.22 19.88
CA ALA A 247 -30.98 -12.80 19.61
C ALA A 247 -31.44 -13.71 20.75
N GLU A 248 -30.54 -14.53 21.31
CA GLU A 248 -30.83 -15.37 22.48
C GLU A 248 -31.19 -14.54 23.71
N GLU A 249 -30.43 -13.46 23.99
CA GLU A 249 -30.68 -12.57 25.14
C GLU A 249 -31.99 -11.78 25.00
N ALA A 250 -32.33 -11.35 23.78
CA ALA A 250 -33.58 -10.65 23.48
C ALA A 250 -34.80 -11.58 23.34
N GLU A 251 -34.62 -12.90 23.57
CA GLU A 251 -35.65 -13.93 23.39
C GLU A 251 -36.29 -13.95 21.98
N ILE A 252 -35.53 -13.52 20.95
CA ILE A 252 -35.99 -13.56 19.57
C ILE A 252 -35.88 -14.99 19.07
N SER A 253 -37.02 -15.57 18.69
CA SER A 253 -37.03 -16.88 18.06
C SER A 253 -36.45 -16.76 16.64
N THR A 254 -35.26 -17.35 16.42
CA THR A 254 -34.60 -17.44 15.11
C THR A 254 -35.21 -18.51 14.20
N GLU A 255 -36.18 -19.29 14.70
CA GLU A 255 -36.96 -20.21 13.88
C GLU A 255 -37.98 -19.43 13.03
N THR A 256 -37.99 -19.68 11.71
CA THR A 256 -38.97 -19.09 10.79
C THR A 256 -40.38 -19.24 11.38
N PRO A 257 -41.18 -18.15 11.50
CA PRO A 257 -42.50 -18.26 12.11
C PRO A 257 -43.31 -19.27 11.32
N ALA A 258 -43.70 -20.36 11.99
CA ALA A 258 -44.67 -21.29 11.44
C ALA A 258 -45.90 -20.48 11.04
N SER A 259 -46.22 -20.49 9.73
CA SER A 259 -47.49 -19.96 9.25
C SER A 259 -48.57 -20.47 10.17
N THR A 260 -49.27 -19.56 10.84
CA THR A 260 -50.40 -19.90 11.69
C THR A 260 -51.48 -20.42 10.76
N GLU A 261 -51.49 -21.73 10.50
CA GLU A 261 -52.66 -22.43 10.01
C GLU A 261 -53.74 -22.21 11.08
N GLU A 262 -54.75 -21.40 10.75
CA GLU A 262 -55.95 -21.28 11.55
C GLU A 262 -56.58 -22.67 11.70
N GLU A 263 -56.40 -23.25 12.89
CA GLU A 263 -57.00 -24.50 13.32
C GLU A 263 -58.53 -24.33 13.42
N TYR A 264 -59.25 -24.75 12.38
CA TYR A 264 -60.70 -24.94 12.44
C TYR A 264 -61.02 -26.08 13.41
N ALA A 265 -61.43 -25.74 14.64
CA ALA A 265 -61.98 -26.69 15.60
C ALA A 265 -63.40 -27.13 15.17
N PRO A 266 -63.73 -28.45 15.20
CA PRO A 266 -65.04 -28.95 14.85
C PRO A 266 -65.98 -28.94 16.06
N GLU A 267 -67.21 -28.43 15.90
CA GLU A 267 -68.28 -28.52 16.90
C GLU A 267 -69.42 -29.41 16.39
N SER A 268 -69.64 -30.54 17.08
CA SER A 268 -70.79 -31.46 17.00
C SER A 268 -71.16 -31.81 18.45
N GLU A 269 -72.40 -31.94 18.94
CA GLU A 269 -73.75 -32.12 18.39
C GLU A 269 -74.76 -31.85 19.56
N GLU A 270 -75.90 -31.21 19.25
CA GLU A 270 -77.32 -31.55 19.60
C GLU A 270 -77.71 -32.08 21.02
N PRO A 271 -78.91 -31.74 21.59
CA PRO A 271 -80.16 -32.22 20.98
C PRO A 271 -81.47 -31.39 21.13
N ALA A 272 -82.29 -31.51 20.08
CA ALA A 272 -83.75 -31.71 20.00
C ALA A 272 -84.76 -30.82 20.78
N TYR A 273 -85.77 -30.26 20.08
CA TYR A 273 -87.21 -30.59 20.22
C TYR A 273 -88.11 -29.83 19.21
N THR A 274 -88.84 -30.63 18.40
CA THR A 274 -90.20 -30.50 17.80
C THR A 274 -90.62 -29.37 16.83
N GLU A 275 -91.06 -29.84 15.65
CA GLU A 275 -91.90 -29.22 14.60
C GLU A 275 -93.12 -28.41 15.08
N GLU A 276 -93.38 -27.28 14.43
CA GLU A 276 -94.67 -26.98 13.77
C GLU A 276 -94.46 -26.06 12.55
N ILE A 277 -95.29 -26.27 11.52
CA ILE A 277 -95.22 -25.79 10.13
C ILE A 277 -96.04 -24.48 9.96
N PRO A 278 -95.66 -23.57 9.04
CA PRO A 278 -96.59 -23.20 7.96
C PRO A 278 -95.84 -23.08 6.61
N GLU A 279 -96.18 -23.87 5.59
CA GLU A 279 -97.22 -23.69 4.56
C GLU A 279 -96.79 -22.79 3.37
N TYR A 280 -96.43 -23.48 2.27
CA TYR A 280 -96.35 -23.19 0.83
C TYR A 280 -96.57 -21.78 0.23
N SER A 281 -95.74 -21.49 -0.80
CA SER A 281 -96.06 -20.91 -2.14
C SER A 281 -94.85 -20.12 -2.67
N GLU A 282 -94.33 -20.14 -3.91
CA GLU A 282 -94.65 -20.75 -5.21
C GLU A 282 -93.35 -20.76 -6.07
N ALA A 283 -93.35 -21.55 -7.15
CA ALA A 283 -92.20 -21.88 -8.01
C ALA A 283 -91.59 -20.72 -8.84
N PRO A 284 -90.31 -20.80 -9.23
CA PRO A 284 -89.77 -19.97 -10.31
C PRO A 284 -90.08 -20.58 -11.68
N THR A 285 -90.71 -19.80 -12.56
CA THR A 285 -90.82 -20.10 -13.99
C THR A 285 -89.49 -19.89 -14.72
N ILE A 286 -89.17 -20.85 -15.58
CA ILE A 286 -88.03 -20.91 -16.50
C ILE A 286 -88.35 -20.13 -17.79
N GLU A 287 -87.39 -19.36 -18.31
CA GLU A 287 -87.15 -19.11 -19.75
C GLU A 287 -85.62 -18.94 -19.91
N THR A 288 -84.82 -19.90 -20.44
CA THR A 288 -84.52 -20.16 -21.88
C THR A 288 -84.71 -18.91 -22.76
N GLU A 289 -83.76 -18.41 -23.56
CA GLU A 289 -82.81 -19.09 -24.43
C GLU A 289 -81.81 -18.09 -25.04
N LYS A 290 -80.59 -18.58 -25.29
CA LYS A 290 -79.68 -18.36 -26.44
C LYS A 290 -79.70 -17.05 -27.28
N ASN A 291 -78.45 -16.65 -27.55
CA ASN A 291 -77.84 -16.36 -28.86
C ASN A 291 -77.63 -14.89 -29.31
N ILE A 292 -76.32 -14.58 -29.40
CA ILE A 292 -75.54 -14.15 -30.58
C ILE A 292 -76.11 -13.02 -31.44
N TYR A 293 -75.29 -11.98 -31.61
CA TYR A 293 -74.95 -11.17 -32.81
C TYR A 293 -74.34 -9.87 -32.23
N GLN A 294 -73.18 -9.31 -32.61
CA GLN A 294 -72.32 -9.35 -33.80
C GLN A 294 -70.93 -8.84 -33.37
#